data_AF-A0A3S0DVM6-F1
#
_entry.id   AF-A0A3S0DVM6-F1
#
_cell.length_a   1.000
_cell.length_b   1.000
_cell.length_c   1.000
_cell.angle_alpha   90.00
_cell.angle_beta   90.00
_cell.angle_gamma   90.00
#
_symmetry.space_group_name_H-M   'P 1'
#
loop_
_entity.id
_entity.type
_entity.pdbx_description
1 polymer ?
#
loop_
_entity_poly.entity_id
_entity_poly.type
_entity_poly.pdbx_seq_one_letter_code
_entity_poly.pdbx_strand_id
1 'polypeptide(L)'
;MTSGRSVHFGLICGVGFLLLAGTPANAASCAVQIDQVQGQLDAALARHAKSAPYAVESKAAKLDHQPTPGTIAREEDKLGAWDGGEKAVKALARARDAQATGNSSDCFKALRAAKRAIAIP
;
A
#
# COMPACT_ATOMS: atom_id res chain seq x y z
N MET A 1 -55.19 34.35 -1.01
CA MET A 1 -55.18 33.16 -0.12
C MET A 1 -56.18 32.16 -0.68
N THR A 2 -55.71 30.93 -0.93
CA THR A 2 -56.45 29.67 -1.27
C THR A 2 -57.36 29.67 -2.51
N SER A 3 -57.46 28.65 -3.35
CA SER A 3 -56.76 27.38 -3.61
C SER A 3 -57.49 26.78 -4.84
N GLY A 4 -56.83 25.94 -5.63
CA GLY A 4 -57.53 24.99 -6.51
C GLY A 4 -57.09 24.97 -7.98
N ARG A 5 -55.89 24.45 -8.25
CA ARG A 5 -55.53 23.95 -9.60
C ARG A 5 -55.60 22.44 -9.57
N SER A 6 -56.70 21.89 -10.08
CA SER A 6 -56.81 20.49 -10.46
C SER A 6 -56.47 20.36 -11.94
N VAL A 7 -55.36 19.71 -12.26
CA VAL A 7 -55.09 19.21 -13.61
C VAL A 7 -54.41 17.85 -13.54
N HIS A 8 -55.25 16.85 -13.78
CA HIS A 8 -55.04 15.62 -14.53
C HIS A 8 -53.88 14.67 -14.18
N PHE A 9 -54.31 13.53 -13.62
CA PHE A 9 -53.75 12.19 -13.74
C PHE A 9 -53.21 11.91 -15.16
N GLY A 10 -51.94 11.55 -15.26
CA GLY A 10 -51.27 11.19 -16.52
C GLY A 10 -49.95 10.47 -16.26
N LEU A 11 -50.06 9.18 -15.95
CA LEU A 11 -49.01 8.19 -15.78
C LEU A 11 -48.15 8.05 -17.04
N ILE A 12 -46.82 8.25 -16.98
CA ILE A 12 -45.83 7.51 -17.79
C ILE A 12 -44.52 7.34 -17.00
N CYS A 13 -44.21 6.07 -16.72
CA CYS A 13 -42.92 5.55 -16.26
C CYS A 13 -41.77 5.96 -17.18
N GLY A 14 -40.70 6.49 -16.60
CA GLY A 14 -39.42 6.66 -17.28
C GLY A 14 -38.30 6.62 -16.26
N VAL A 15 -37.70 5.45 -16.11
CA VAL A 15 -36.59 5.15 -15.20
C VAL A 15 -35.44 6.12 -15.47
N GLY A 16 -35.33 7.15 -14.63
CA GLY A 16 -34.21 8.09 -14.62
C GLY A 16 -33.05 7.46 -13.86
N PHE A 17 -32.09 6.95 -14.62
CA PHE A 17 -30.82 6.35 -14.19
C PHE A 17 -30.26 7.00 -12.91
N LEU A 18 -30.32 6.27 -11.79
CA LEU A 18 -29.51 6.54 -10.60
C LEU A 18 -28.05 6.27 -10.99
N LEU A 19 -27.39 7.27 -11.58
CA LEU A 19 -25.94 7.34 -11.64
C LEU A 19 -25.45 7.48 -10.21
N LEU A 20 -25.25 6.35 -9.56
CA LEU A 20 -24.48 6.23 -8.34
C LEU A 20 -23.06 6.69 -8.71
N ALA A 21 -22.83 8.00 -8.62
CA ALA A 21 -21.53 8.60 -8.79
C ALA A 21 -20.61 7.94 -7.77
N GLY A 22 -19.86 6.94 -8.22
CA GLY A 22 -18.83 6.28 -7.44
C GLY A 22 -17.93 7.37 -6.88
N THR A 23 -17.84 7.41 -5.56
CA THR A 23 -16.99 8.34 -4.82
C THR A 23 -15.59 8.41 -5.46
N PRO A 24 -14.95 9.59 -5.59
CA PRO A 24 -13.59 9.74 -6.11
C PRO A 24 -12.54 9.30 -5.06
N ALA A 25 -12.77 8.17 -4.40
CA ALA A 25 -11.83 7.57 -3.46
C ALA A 25 -10.83 6.62 -4.15
N ASN A 26 -11.00 6.36 -5.46
CA ASN A 26 -10.32 5.28 -6.20
C ASN A 26 -9.47 5.75 -7.41
N ALA A 27 -9.09 7.03 -7.49
CA ALA A 27 -8.35 7.53 -8.67
C ALA A 27 -6.82 7.61 -8.49
N ALA A 28 -6.29 7.34 -7.28
CA ALA A 28 -4.86 7.11 -7.15
C ALA A 28 -4.56 5.71 -7.70
N SER A 29 -3.90 5.65 -8.86
CA SER A 29 -3.45 4.39 -9.43
C SER A 29 -2.59 3.64 -8.40
N CYS A 30 -2.60 2.31 -8.48
CA CYS A 30 -1.76 1.46 -7.64
C CYS A 30 -0.28 1.93 -7.64
N ALA A 31 0.22 2.48 -8.75
CA ALA A 31 1.58 3.00 -8.88
C ALA A 31 1.86 4.16 -7.92
N VAL A 32 0.97 5.17 -7.89
CA VAL A 32 1.12 6.32 -6.97
C VAL A 32 1.15 5.85 -5.52
N GLN A 33 0.33 4.85 -5.17
CA GLN A 33 0.33 4.31 -3.81
C GLN A 33 1.56 3.44 -3.49
N ILE A 34 2.16 2.77 -4.48
CA ILE A 34 3.45 2.08 -4.31
C ILE A 34 4.53 3.08 -3.91
N ASP A 35 4.63 4.21 -4.61
CA ASP A 35 5.64 5.23 -4.31
C ASP A 35 5.42 5.84 -2.92
N GLN A 36 4.16 6.12 -2.56
CA GLN A 36 3.83 6.63 -1.24
C GLN A 36 4.21 5.63 -0.12
N VAL A 37 3.90 4.34 -0.31
CA VAL A 37 4.22 3.30 0.69
C VAL A 37 5.72 3.00 0.71
N GLN A 38 6.41 3.10 -0.41
CA GLN A 38 7.88 3.02 -0.47
C GLN A 38 8.50 4.11 0.40
N GLY A 39 8.06 5.37 0.27
CA GLY A 39 8.54 6.46 1.12
C GLY A 39 8.26 6.23 2.62
N GLN A 40 7.12 5.63 2.97
CA GLN A 40 6.82 5.24 4.36
C GLN A 40 7.74 4.14 4.87
N LEU A 41 8.02 3.13 4.04
CA LEU A 41 8.95 2.05 4.36
C LEU A 41 10.37 2.59 4.56
N ASP A 42 10.85 3.45 3.66
CA ASP A 42 12.18 4.04 3.74
C ASP A 42 12.34 4.91 4.99
N ALA A 43 11.32 5.69 5.35
CA ALA A 43 11.29 6.47 6.58
C ALA A 43 11.29 5.58 7.84
N ALA A 44 10.57 4.45 7.81
CA ALA A 44 10.58 3.48 8.90
C ALA A 44 11.96 2.84 9.04
N LEU A 45 12.54 2.32 7.95
CA LEU A 45 13.89 1.76 7.93
C LEU A 45 14.92 2.74 8.49
N ALA A 46 14.89 4.01 8.06
CA ALA A 46 15.80 5.04 8.56
C ALA A 46 15.64 5.31 10.06
N ARG A 47 14.43 5.19 10.62
CA ARG A 47 14.20 5.32 12.07
C ARG A 47 14.76 4.10 12.82
N HIS A 48 14.44 2.89 12.37
CA HIS A 48 14.86 1.66 13.04
C HIS A 48 16.38 1.48 12.97
N ALA A 49 17.01 1.79 11.83
CA ALA A 49 18.46 1.76 11.68
C ALA A 49 19.20 2.74 12.62
N LYS A 50 18.59 3.88 12.98
CA LYS A 50 19.18 4.82 13.95
C LYS A 50 19.13 4.32 15.39
N SER A 51 18.13 3.52 15.73
CA SER A 51 17.94 2.98 17.08
C SER A 51 18.52 1.58 17.28
N ALA A 52 18.79 0.86 16.19
CA ALA A 52 19.28 -0.51 16.23
C ALA A 52 20.76 -0.56 16.66
N PRO A 53 21.16 -1.57 17.44
CA PRO A 53 22.57 -1.83 17.71
C PRO A 53 23.28 -2.21 16.40
N TYR A 54 24.49 -1.70 16.21
CA TYR A 54 25.33 -2.11 15.08
C TYR A 54 25.76 -3.56 15.25
N ALA A 55 25.64 -4.33 14.17
CA ALA A 55 26.22 -5.67 14.10
C ALA A 55 27.71 -5.61 13.78
N VAL A 56 28.43 -6.64 14.23
CA VAL A 56 29.79 -6.87 13.76
C VAL A 56 29.75 -7.21 12.27
N GLU A 57 30.59 -6.54 11.49
CA GLU A 57 30.72 -6.79 10.05
C GLU A 57 31.07 -8.26 9.79
N SER A 58 30.21 -8.96 9.05
CA SER A 58 30.42 -10.38 8.73
C SER A 58 31.47 -10.56 7.63
N LYS A 59 32.11 -11.74 7.55
CA LYS A 59 33.02 -12.06 6.44
C LYS A 59 32.33 -11.98 5.07
N ALA A 60 31.02 -12.26 5.01
CA ALA A 60 30.25 -12.18 3.79
C ALA A 60 30.09 -10.73 3.31
N ALA A 61 30.00 -9.76 4.24
CA ALA A 61 29.94 -8.33 3.90
C ALA A 61 31.26 -7.80 3.29
N LYS A 62 32.37 -8.52 3.47
CA LYS A 62 33.70 -8.18 2.94
C LYS A 62 33.98 -8.76 1.55
N LEU A 63 33.02 -9.50 0.99
CA LEU A 63 33.16 -10.06 -0.34
C LEU A 63 32.80 -8.98 -1.38
N ASP A 64 33.45 -9.00 -2.54
CA ASP A 64 33.24 -7.99 -3.62
C ASP A 64 31.89 -8.12 -4.35
N HIS A 65 30.87 -8.69 -3.71
CA HIS A 65 29.51 -8.76 -4.24
C HIS A 65 28.55 -7.96 -3.37
N GLN A 66 27.66 -7.23 -4.05
CA GLN A 66 26.67 -6.43 -3.35
C GLN A 66 25.60 -7.34 -2.71
N PRO A 67 25.23 -7.08 -1.44
CA PRO A 67 24.13 -7.77 -0.82
C PRO A 67 22.82 -7.44 -1.54
N THR A 68 21.98 -8.45 -1.76
CA THR A 68 20.62 -8.26 -2.30
C THR A 68 19.70 -7.64 -1.23
N PRO A 69 18.62 -6.93 -1.61
CA PRO A 69 17.66 -6.39 -0.64
C PRO A 69 17.07 -7.45 0.30
N GLY A 70 16.79 -8.65 -0.20
CA GLY A 70 16.27 -9.76 0.61
C GLY A 70 17.30 -10.32 1.60
N THR A 71 18.60 -10.36 1.24
CA THR A 71 19.65 -10.76 2.18
C THR A 71 19.85 -9.71 3.27
N ILE A 72 19.79 -8.41 2.95
CA ILE A 72 19.89 -7.35 3.96
C ILE A 72 18.73 -7.48 4.95
N ALA A 73 17.48 -7.50 4.47
CA ALA A 73 16.30 -7.59 5.33
C ALA A 73 16.34 -8.79 6.28
N ARG A 74 16.81 -9.96 5.81
CA ARG A 74 16.94 -11.15 6.65
C ARG A 74 17.98 -10.99 7.76
N GLU A 75 19.13 -10.36 7.48
CA GLU A 75 20.14 -10.16 8.53
C GLU A 75 19.70 -9.08 9.52
N GLU A 76 19.01 -8.03 9.08
CA GLU A 76 18.38 -7.02 9.95
C GLU A 76 17.33 -7.64 10.90
N ASP A 77 16.49 -8.56 10.41
CA ASP A 77 15.53 -9.30 11.23
C ASP A 77 16.24 -10.11 12.34
N LYS A 78 17.38 -10.75 12.05
CA LYS A 78 18.14 -11.52 13.06
C LYS A 78 18.74 -10.64 14.16
N LEU A 79 19.00 -9.38 13.85
CA LEU A 79 19.51 -8.41 14.82
C LEU A 79 18.40 -7.84 15.72
N GLY A 80 17.15 -8.26 15.49
CA GLY A 80 15.98 -7.73 16.19
C GLY A 80 15.76 -6.25 15.89
N ALA A 81 16.24 -5.77 14.72
CA ALA A 81 16.18 -4.35 14.37
C ALA A 81 14.73 -3.91 14.13
N TRP A 82 13.89 -4.78 13.55
CA TRP A 82 12.49 -4.49 13.25
C TRP A 82 11.66 -5.72 12.78
N ASP A 83 10.68 -6.19 13.57
CA ASP A 83 9.84 -7.37 13.24
C ASP A 83 8.89 -7.18 12.03
N GLY A 84 8.63 -5.91 11.69
CA GLY A 84 7.80 -5.50 10.57
C GLY A 84 8.55 -5.41 9.25
N GLY A 85 9.89 -5.33 9.27
CA GLY A 85 10.70 -4.91 8.13
C GLY A 85 10.64 -5.86 6.94
N GLU A 86 11.02 -7.11 7.13
CA GLU A 86 11.00 -8.11 6.05
C GLU A 86 9.57 -8.32 5.50
N LYS A 87 8.56 -8.30 6.39
CA LYS A 87 7.15 -8.39 6.00
C LYS A 87 6.72 -7.23 5.11
N ALA A 88 7.13 -6.00 5.45
CA ALA A 88 6.83 -4.80 4.69
C ALA A 88 7.51 -4.83 3.31
N VAL A 89 8.80 -5.20 3.24
CA VAL A 89 9.55 -5.35 1.98
C VAL A 89 8.89 -6.40 1.07
N LYS A 90 8.59 -7.59 1.60
CA LYS A 90 7.91 -8.66 0.85
C LYS A 90 6.52 -8.26 0.38
N ALA A 91 5.76 -7.51 1.17
CA ALA A 91 4.44 -7.04 0.78
C ALA A 91 4.52 -5.97 -0.32
N LEU A 92 5.49 -5.06 -0.27
CA LEU A 92 5.67 -4.04 -1.29
C LEU A 92 6.19 -4.62 -2.61
N ALA A 93 7.05 -5.65 -2.56
CA ALA A 93 7.43 -6.43 -3.74
C ALA A 93 6.20 -7.05 -4.43
N ARG A 94 5.32 -7.72 -3.66
CA ARG A 94 4.05 -8.27 -4.18
C ARG A 94 3.14 -7.20 -4.80
N ALA A 95 3.12 -5.98 -4.26
CA ALA A 95 2.36 -4.88 -4.84
C ALA A 95 2.91 -4.47 -6.22
N ARG A 96 4.24 -4.42 -6.38
CA ARG A 96 4.91 -4.15 -7.66
C ARG A 96 4.64 -5.24 -8.70
N ASP A 97 4.70 -6.51 -8.29
CA ASP A 97 4.42 -7.64 -9.17
C ASP A 97 2.96 -7.58 -9.67
N ALA A 98 2.01 -7.37 -8.76
CA ALA A 98 0.60 -7.25 -9.11
C ALA A 98 0.32 -6.05 -10.02
N GLN A 99 1.01 -4.92 -9.80
CA GLN A 99 0.96 -3.76 -10.68
C GLN A 99 1.46 -4.09 -12.09
N ALA A 100 2.62 -4.78 -12.18
CA ALA A 100 3.21 -5.16 -13.46
C ALA A 100 2.29 -6.08 -14.29
N THR A 101 1.47 -6.91 -13.62
CA THR A 101 0.48 -7.78 -14.26
C THR A 101 -0.91 -7.13 -14.45
N GLY A 102 -1.10 -5.85 -14.09
CA GLY A 102 -2.38 -5.15 -14.18
C GLY A 102 -3.44 -5.60 -13.16
N ASN A 103 -3.05 -6.34 -12.11
CA ASN A 103 -3.95 -6.83 -11.07
C ASN A 103 -4.09 -5.81 -9.93
N SER A 104 -4.96 -4.83 -10.15
CA SER A 104 -5.20 -3.74 -9.20
C SER A 104 -5.69 -4.23 -7.82
N SER A 105 -6.52 -5.26 -7.78
CA SER A 105 -7.07 -5.79 -6.52
C SER A 105 -5.96 -6.34 -5.62
N ASP A 106 -5.10 -7.19 -6.19
CA ASP A 106 -3.97 -7.77 -5.45
C ASP A 106 -2.91 -6.73 -5.10
N CYS A 107 -2.70 -5.72 -5.95
CA CYS A 107 -1.85 -4.59 -5.59
C CYS A 107 -2.36 -3.88 -4.32
N PHE A 108 -3.62 -3.46 -4.28
CA PHE A 108 -4.15 -2.74 -3.11
C PHE A 108 -4.22 -3.63 -1.87
N LYS A 109 -4.42 -4.95 -2.03
CA LYS A 109 -4.31 -5.92 -0.94
C LYS A 109 -2.88 -5.98 -0.39
N ALA A 110 -1.89 -6.05 -1.27
CA ALA A 110 -0.47 -6.08 -0.91
C ALA A 110 -0.01 -4.76 -0.26
N LEU A 111 -0.45 -3.60 -0.76
CA LEU A 111 -0.18 -2.29 -0.16
C LEU A 111 -0.75 -2.18 1.26
N ARG A 112 -1.96 -2.69 1.50
CA ARG A 112 -2.53 -2.76 2.86
C ARG A 112 -1.71 -3.67 3.77
N ALA A 113 -1.17 -4.78 3.25
CA ALA A 113 -0.29 -5.65 4.02
C ALA A 113 1.05 -4.94 4.36
N ALA A 114 1.62 -4.20 3.41
CA ALA A 114 2.83 -3.40 3.63
C ALA A 114 2.60 -2.33 4.69
N LYS A 115 1.53 -1.55 4.59
CA LYS A 115 1.16 -0.52 5.60
C LYS A 115 0.98 -1.13 7.00
N ARG A 116 0.34 -2.29 7.11
CA ARG A 116 0.19 -2.99 8.40
C ARG A 116 1.54 -3.44 8.95
N ALA A 117 2.41 -4.00 8.11
CA ALA A 117 3.73 -4.43 8.51
C ALA A 117 4.61 -3.25 8.95
N ILE A 118 4.51 -2.10 8.27
CA ILE A 118 5.23 -0.88 8.65
C ILE A 118 4.85 -0.40 10.07
N ALA A 119 3.60 -0.63 10.49
CA ALA A 119 3.10 -0.23 11.80
C ALA A 119 3.48 -1.20 12.94
N ILE A 120 4.06 -2.37 12.62
CA ILE A 120 4.61 -3.28 13.62
C ILE A 120 5.94 -2.68 14.09
N PRO A 121 6.20 -2.56 15.40
CA PRO A 121 7.47 -2.01 15.91
C PRO A 121 8.67 -2.94 15.69
#